data_AF-A0A1S8NU29-F1
#
_entry.id   AF-A0A1S8NU29-F1
#
_cell.length_a   1.000
_cell.length_b   1.000
_cell.length_c   1.000
_cell.angle_alpha   90.00
_cell.angle_beta   90.00
_cell.angle_gamma   90.00
#
_symmetry.space_group_name_H-M   'P 1'
#
loop_
_entity.id
_entity.type
_entity.pdbx_description
1 polymer ?
#
loop_
_entity_poly.entity_id
_entity_poly.type
_entity_poly.pdbx_seq_one_letter_code
_entity_poly.pdbx_strand_id
1 'polypeptide(L)' 'MSYEEKESLKNEAKKMMIDGEHWSAIREKTHLRLKDLRRIQRDEINPKF' A
#
# COMPACT_ATOMS: atom_id res chain seq x y z
N MET A 1 -8.03 8.07 -12.10
CA MET A 1 -7.93 7.78 -10.66
C MET A 1 -8.66 8.85 -9.87
N SER A 2 -9.96 8.62 -9.65
CA SER A 2 -10.76 9.29 -8.63
C SER A 2 -10.06 9.17 -7.25
N TYR A 3 -10.35 10.08 -6.34
CA TYR A 3 -9.82 10.01 -4.97
C TYR A 3 -10.22 8.71 -4.27
N GLU A 4 -11.45 8.24 -4.52
CA GLU A 4 -12.00 6.99 -3.96
C GLU A 4 -11.21 5.76 -4.44
N GLU A 5 -10.85 5.72 -5.73
CA GLU A 5 -10.05 4.62 -6.30
C GLU A 5 -8.65 4.56 -5.68
N LYS A 6 -8.04 5.71 -5.39
CA LYS A 6 -6.72 5.76 -4.74
C LYS A 6 -6.77 5.26 -3.30
N GLU A 7 -7.84 5.55 -2.58
CA GLU A 7 -8.02 5.13 -1.20
C GLU A 7 -8.29 3.62 -1.10
N SER A 8 -9.12 3.10 -2.01
CA SER A 8 -9.31 1.66 -2.20
C SER A 8 -7.99 0.91 -2.40
N LEU A 9 -7.15 1.35 -3.34
CA LEU A 9 -5.87 0.70 -3.64
C LEU A 9 -4.87 0.79 -2.47
N LYS A 10 -4.87 1.90 -1.73
CA LYS A 10 -4.05 2.03 -0.52
C LYS A 10 -4.49 1.06 0.57
N ASN A 11 -5.79 0.94 0.80
CA ASN A 11 -6.34 0.01 1.79
C ASN A 11 -6.04 -1.45 1.42
N GLU A 12 -6.11 -1.80 0.14
CA GLU A 12 -5.73 -3.14 -0.33
C GLU A 12 -4.23 -3.41 -0.15
N ALA A 13 -3.38 -2.46 -0.53
CA ALA A 13 -1.93 -2.56 -0.32
C ALA A 13 -1.58 -2.72 1.16
N LYS A 14 -2.27 -1.99 2.05
CA LYS A 14 -2.08 -2.07 3.50
C LYS A 14 -2.39 -3.48 4.03
N LYS A 15 -3.53 -4.07 3.63
CA LYS A 15 -3.89 -5.43 4.04
C LYS A 15 -2.83 -6.44 3.62
N MET A 16 -2.42 -6.40 2.34
CA MET A 16 -1.38 -7.31 1.83
C MET A 16 -0.03 -7.11 2.54
N MET A 17 0.34 -5.88 2.91
CA MET A 17 1.56 -5.64 3.70
C MET A 17 1.48 -6.22 5.11
N ILE A 18 0.31 -6.15 5.76
CA ILE A 18 0.09 -6.72 7.10
C ILE A 18 0.11 -8.26 7.02
N ASP A 19 -0.46 -8.82 5.95
CA ASP A 19 -0.46 -10.26 5.67
C ASP A 19 0.96 -10.80 5.32
N GLY A 20 1.93 -9.91 5.14
CA GLY A 20 3.32 -10.27 4.82
C GLY A 20 3.55 -10.58 3.34
N GLU A 21 2.65 -10.18 2.44
CA GLU A 21 2.85 -10.36 1.00
C GLU A 21 4.06 -9.56 0.49
N HIS A 22 4.71 -10.11 -0.54
CA HIS A 22 5.87 -9.47 -1.16
C HIS A 22 5.47 -8.24 -2.01
N TRP A 23 6.31 -7.20 -1.97
CA TRP A 23 6.14 -5.94 -2.70
C TRP A 23 5.92 -6.05 -4.21
N SER A 24 6.23 -7.20 -4.82
CA SER A 24 5.92 -7.45 -6.23
C SER A 24 4.43 -7.76 -6.44
N ALA A 25 3.85 -8.64 -5.61
CA ALA A 25 2.44 -9.02 -5.68
C ALA A 25 1.51 -7.83 -5.39
N ILE A 26 1.88 -7.03 -4.38
CA ILE A 26 1.15 -5.81 -4.02
C ILE A 26 1.14 -4.82 -5.19
N ARG A 27 2.26 -4.71 -5.91
CA ARG A 27 2.38 -3.82 -7.08
C ARG A 27 1.53 -4.29 -8.25
N GLU A 28 1.47 -5.58 -8.48
CA GLU A 28 0.73 -6.19 -9.58
C GLU A 28 -0.78 -6.01 -9.37
N LYS A 29 -1.26 -6.14 -8.13
CA LYS A 29 -2.67 -5.86 -7.80
C LYS A 29 -2.97 -4.37 -7.77
N THR A 30 -2.22 -3.61 -6.98
CA THR A 30 -2.59 -2.20 -6.68
C THR A 30 -2.06 -1.20 -7.72
N HIS A 31 -1.16 -1.62 -8.60
CA HIS A 31 -0.49 -0.77 -9.59
C HIS A 31 0.23 0.46 -8.98
N LEU A 32 0.45 0.44 -7.65
CA LEU A 32 1.12 1.50 -6.92
C LEU A 32 2.64 1.42 -7.11
N ARG A 33 3.32 2.57 -7.10
CA ARG A 33 4.79 2.58 -7.17
C ARG A 33 5.39 2.13 -5.85
N LEU A 34 6.61 1.56 -5.90
CA LEU A 34 7.37 1.18 -4.70
C LEU A 34 7.51 2.31 -3.67
N LYS A 35 7.64 3.55 -4.15
CA LYS A 35 7.72 4.74 -3.29
C LYS A 35 6.42 4.95 -2.49
N ASP A 36 5.27 4.74 -3.13
CA ASP A 36 3.96 4.92 -2.50
C ASP A 36 3.69 3.79 -1.51
N LEU A 37 4.04 2.56 -1.88
CA LEU A 37 3.99 1.43 -0.97
C LEU A 37 4.85 1.67 0.29
N ARG A 38 6.10 2.17 0.14
CA ARG A 38 6.96 2.52 1.29
C ARG A 38 6.38 3.63 2.16
N ARG A 39 5.68 4.60 1.55
CA ARG A 39 4.97 5.65 2.28
C ARG A 39 3.83 5.07 3.10
N ILE A 40 3.01 4.19 2.53
CA ILE A 40 1.92 3.51 3.25
C ILE A 40 2.48 2.72 4.43
N GLN A 41 3.57 1.96 4.22
CA GLN A 41 4.20 1.22 5.31
C GLN A 41 4.69 2.14 6.44
N ARG A 42 5.30 3.27 6.09
CA ARG A 42 5.82 4.23 7.08
C ARG A 42 4.71 5.00 7.79
N ASP A 43 3.72 5.49 7.06
CA ASP A 43 2.71 6.42 7.58
C ASP A 43 1.57 5.66 8.26
N GLU A 44 1.23 4.45 7.80
CA GLU A 44 0.07 3.69 8.29
C GLU A 44 0.41 2.45 9.11
N ILE A 45 1.53 1.77 8.85
CA ILE A 45 1.89 0.52 9.55
C ILE A 45 2.86 0.80 10.70
N ASN A 46 3.86 1.65 10.48
CA ASN A 46 4.81 2.02 11.52
C ASN A 46 5.00 3.53 11.58
N PRO A 47 3.95 4.28 11.96
CA PRO A 47 4.12 5.68 12.30
C PRO A 47 5.07 5.74 13.49
N LYS A 48 6.34 6.05 13.24
CA LYS A 48 7.31 6.34 14.30
C LYS A 48 6.74 7.52 15.09
N PHE A 49 6.21 7.21 16.28
CA PHE A 49 5.93 8.17 17.34
C PHE A 49 7.22 8.86 17.79
#